data_AF-A0AAV4W3G1-F1
#
_entry.id   AF-A0AAV4W3G1-F1
#
_cell.length_a   1.000
_cell.length_b   1.000
_cell.length_c   1.000
_cell.angle_alpha   90.00
_cell.angle_beta   90.00
_cell.angle_gamma   90.00
#
_symmetry.space_group_name_H-M   'P 1'
#
loop_
_entity.id
_entity.type
_entity.pdbx_description
1 polymer ?
#
loop_
_entity_poly.entity_id
_entity_poly.type
_entity_poly.pdbx_seq_one_letter_code
_entity_poly.pdbx_strand_id
1 'polypeptide(L)' 'KSSSKPMILGTKAYYAPGDLVNVTCMSAPSRPADILKWWINGEEVQVMM' A
#
# COMPACT_ATOMS: atom_id res chain seq x y z
N LYS A 1 -20.78 -9.48 0.93
CA LYS A 1 -19.32 -9.33 1.04
C LYS A 1 -18.88 -8.28 0.01
N SER A 2 -18.58 -7.05 0.43
CA SER A 2 -18.02 -6.04 -0.47
C SER A 2 -16.55 -5.90 -0.13
N SER A 3 -15.69 -6.74 -0.72
CA SER A 3 -14.24 -6.54 -0.63
C SER A 3 -13.89 -5.56 -1.74
N SER A 4 -13.90 -4.26 -1.43
CA SER A 4 -13.35 -3.25 -2.34
C SER A 4 -11.83 -3.39 -2.36
N LYS A 5 -11.24 -3.19 -3.55
CA LYS A 5 -9.79 -3.17 -3.70
C LYS A 5 -9.20 -2.04 -2.84
N PRO A 6 -8.04 -2.25 -2.18
CA PRO A 6 -7.38 -1.19 -1.46
C PRO A 6 -6.94 -0.09 -2.43
N MET A 7 -6.90 1.15 -1.94
CA MET A 7 -6.49 2.32 -2.69
C MET A 7 -5.16 2.85 -2.15
N ILE A 8 -4.27 3.27 -3.04
CA ILE A 8 -3.03 3.95 -2.67
C ILE A 8 -3.23 5.45 -2.79
N LEU A 9 -2.96 6.19 -1.71
CA LEU A 9 -3.10 7.63 -1.61
C LEU A 9 -1.71 8.29 -1.54
N GLY A 10 -1.60 9.53 -2.04
CA GLY A 10 -0.35 10.30 -2.00
C GLY A 10 0.66 9.97 -3.11
N THR A 11 0.25 9.22 -4.14
CA THR A 11 1.13 8.87 -5.27
C THR A 11 1.47 10.09 -6.12
N LYS A 12 2.70 10.14 -6.63
CA LYS A 12 3.11 11.04 -7.71
C LYS A 12 3.07 10.31 -9.05
N ALA A 13 2.87 11.05 -10.14
CA ALA A 13 2.95 10.49 -11.50
C ALA A 13 4.35 9.97 -11.86
N TYR A 14 5.39 10.50 -11.19
CA TYR A 14 6.79 10.15 -11.39
C TYR A 14 7.58 10.30 -10.08
N TYR A 15 8.58 9.45 -9.92
CA TYR A 15 9.58 9.50 -8.85
C TYR A 15 10.97 9.39 -9.48
N ALA A 16 11.90 10.25 -9.06
CA ALA A 16 13.29 10.17 -9.47
C ALA A 16 14.07 9.16 -8.59
N PRO A 17 15.20 8.61 -9.07
CA PRO A 17 16.09 7.85 -8.23
C PRO A 17 16.52 8.65 -6.98
N GLY A 18 16.34 8.06 -5.80
CA GLY A 18 16.62 8.71 -4.51
C GLY A 18 15.40 9.39 -3.86
N ASP A 19 14.27 9.52 -4.57
CA ASP A 19 13.05 10.04 -3.96
C ASP A 19 12.51 9.13 -2.86
N LEU A 20 12.03 9.75 -1.79
CA LEU A 20 11.24 9.05 -0.78
C LEU A 20 9.79 8.90 -1.24
N VAL A 21 9.34 7.66 -1.31
CA VAL A 21 7.95 7.30 -1.66
C VAL A 21 7.14 7.16 -0.38
N ASN A 22 6.55 8.28 0.08
CA ASN A 22 5.66 8.30 1.24
C ASN A 22 4.19 8.25 0.79
N VAL A 23 3.60 7.06 0.85
CA VAL A 23 2.24 6.79 0.37
C VAL A 23 1.47 5.94 1.38
N THR A 24 0.14 6.02 1.33
CA THR A 24 -0.75 5.30 2.24
C THR A 24 -1.58 4.28 1.47
N CYS A 25 -1.54 3.02 1.88
CA CYS A 25 -2.48 1.98 1.41
C CYS A 25 -3.68 1.93 2.35
N MET A 26 -4.89 2.12 1.82
CA MET A 26 -6.13 2.18 2.60
C MET A 26 -7.13 1.14 2.10
N SER A 27 -7.61 0.26 2.99
CA SER A 27 -8.77 -0.60 2.75
C SER A 27 -10.07 0.06 3.18
N ALA A 28 -11.19 -0.47 2.68
CA ALA A 28 -12.49 -0.10 3.23
C ALA A 28 -12.66 -0.67 4.65
N PRO A 29 -13.53 -0.09 5.48
CA PRO A 29 -13.83 -0.61 6.81
C PRO A 29 -14.26 -2.08 6.75
N SER A 30 -13.54 -2.94 7.48
CA SER A 30 -13.78 -4.38 7.52
C SER A 30 -13.86 -4.91 8.95
N ARG A 31 -14.64 -5.98 9.10
CA ARG A 31 -14.76 -6.77 10.35
C ARG A 31 -14.78 -8.25 9.96
N PRO A 32 -13.71 -9.04 10.23
CA PRO A 32 -12.48 -8.67 10.95
C PRO A 32 -11.63 -7.66 10.18
N ALA A 33 -10.65 -7.05 10.87
CA ALA A 33 -9.73 -6.10 10.25
C ALA A 33 -8.88 -6.77 9.14
N ASP A 34 -8.67 -6.05 8.05
CA ASP A 34 -7.85 -6.54 6.93
C ASP A 34 -6.35 -6.49 7.25
N ILE A 35 -5.59 -7.36 6.58
CA ILE A 35 -4.13 -7.36 6.59
C ILE A 35 -3.65 -6.73 5.29
N LEU A 36 -2.97 -5.58 5.39
CA LEU A 36 -2.37 -4.90 4.25
C LEU A 36 -0.86 -5.20 4.19
N LYS A 37 -0.37 -5.48 2.99
CA LYS A 37 1.04 -5.79 2.71
C LYS A 37 1.52 -5.00 1.50
N TRP A 38 2.76 -4.53 1.54
CA TRP A 38 3.39 -3.83 0.43
C TRP A 38 4.21 -4.79 -0.42
N TRP A 39 4.10 -4.64 -1.74
CA TRP A 39 4.89 -5.36 -2.71
C TRP A 39 5.49 -4.35 -3.69
N ILE A 40 6.80 -4.43 -3.91
CA ILE A 40 7.52 -3.58 -4.87
C ILE A 40 8.12 -4.50 -5.90
N ASN A 41 7.75 -4.32 -7.18
CA ASN A 41 8.24 -5.13 -8.30
C ASN A 41 8.08 -6.66 -8.10
N GLY A 42 7.04 -7.09 -7.39
CA GLY A 42 6.78 -8.50 -7.11
C GLY A 42 7.49 -9.05 -5.87
N GLU A 43 8.22 -8.22 -5.12
CA GLU A 43 8.85 -8.59 -3.86
C GLU A 43 8.07 -7.99 -2.68
N GLU A 44 7.71 -8.82 -1.70
CA GLU A 44 7.08 -8.34 -0.47
C GLU A 44 8.08 -7.52 0.34
N VAL A 45 7.69 -6.29 0.69
CA VAL A 45 8.51 -5.44 1.55
C VAL A 45 8.45 -6.00 2.97
N GLN A 46 9.56 -6.57 3.41
CA GLN A 46 9.74 -6.95 4.80
C GLN A 46 9.96 -5.68 5.61
N VAL A 47 8.88 -5.16 6.17
CA VAL A 47 9.00 -4.24 7.30
C VAL A 47 9.51 -5.09 8.44
N MET A 48 10.78 -4.91 8.83
CA MET A 48 11.28 -5.44 10.10
C MET A 48 10.41 -4.79 11.18
N MET A 49 9.41 -5.55 11.65
CA MET A 49 8.60 -5.17 12.81
C MET A 49 9.46 -5.15 14.06
#